data_AF-A0A9W5UR59-F1
#
_entry.id   AF-A0A9W5UR59-F1
#
_cell.length_a   1.000
_cell.length_b   1.000
_cell.length_c   1.000
_cell.angle_alpha   90.00
_cell.angle_beta   90.00
_cell.angle_gamma   90.00
#
_symmetry.space_group_name_H-M   'P 1'
#
loop_
_entity.id
_entity.type
_entity.pdbx_description
1 polymer ?
#
loop_
_entity_poly.entity_id
_entity_poly.type
_entity_poly.pdbx_seq_one_letter_code
_entity_poly.pdbx_strand_id
1 'polypeptide(L)'
;MLSDVRTQLLQPGRGPLSPGSRAGLGAALVLLAIVSAVELADGRTANYIALMVAAPFLAAALASWRIVLGVGAAASVLGATFALAERTVSVATAVAVAGIALGTGIAGAVAAVRQRQAEQIAELSKLAMVAQQAVLRPLGPRVGALSVAGRYISSTATAEIGGDLYEAIETPYGVRMIIGDVRGKGLEAVRLASIVLGSYRHVAYERADLRAVVTDLDRAVARNVGDEDFVTAALVEERGGTLTIVNCGHPAPLLLRRGAVISLEPPAPAPPLGFMPVVRPRVERLEPGDRLLLFTDGLGEARRDGEFFPTADRAWRLLGHGTVGDGLASLETALVEWVHGRLDDDIALVLMEYTGSPGKATAAVPSWEVGAAEG
;
A
#
# COMPACT_ATOMS: atom_id res chain seq x y z
N MET A 1 8.74 33.88 0.04
CA MET A 1 10.06 33.41 -0.40
C MET A 1 9.86 32.14 -1.23
N LEU A 2 9.28 32.33 -2.42
CA LEU A 2 8.90 31.28 -3.36
C LEU A 2 9.71 31.53 -4.63
N SER A 3 10.78 30.76 -4.82
CA SER A 3 11.58 30.76 -6.04
C SER A 3 12.09 29.35 -6.33
N ASP A 4 11.95 28.96 -7.59
CA ASP A 4 12.68 27.90 -8.29
C ASP A 4 12.31 26.43 -8.01
N VAL A 5 11.15 26.01 -8.53
CA VAL A 5 11.01 24.66 -9.08
C VAL A 5 11.35 24.73 -10.57
N ARG A 6 12.64 24.57 -10.85
CA ARG A 6 13.19 24.50 -12.19
C ARG A 6 12.78 23.15 -12.80
N THR A 7 11.83 23.19 -13.72
CA THR A 7 11.39 22.04 -14.52
C THR A 7 12.57 21.49 -15.33
N GLN A 8 13.26 20.47 -14.80
CA GLN A 8 14.20 19.69 -15.58
C GLN A 8 13.42 18.83 -16.56
N LEU A 9 13.32 19.31 -17.80
CA LEU A 9 13.03 18.52 -18.98
C LEU A 9 14.07 17.39 -19.07
N LEU A 10 13.69 16.20 -18.62
CA LEU A 10 14.43 14.96 -18.83
C LEU A 10 14.54 14.73 -20.35
N GLN A 11 15.75 14.89 -20.88
CA GLN A 11 16.11 14.43 -22.23
C GLN A 11 15.80 12.91 -22.35
N PRO A 12 15.25 12.44 -23.48
CA PRO A 12 15.03 11.01 -23.70
C PRO A 12 16.35 10.34 -24.06
N GLY A 13 17.20 10.10 -23.07
CA GLY A 13 18.55 9.58 -23.25
C GLY A 13 18.92 8.51 -22.24
N ARG A 14 18.79 7.24 -22.65
CA ARG A 14 19.48 6.05 -22.12
C ARG A 14 19.62 5.98 -20.59
N GLY A 15 18.49 5.84 -19.89
CA GLY A 15 18.52 5.27 -18.53
C GLY A 15 19.11 3.85 -18.54
N PRO A 16 19.75 3.41 -17.44
CA PRO A 16 20.23 2.03 -17.32
C PRO A 16 19.08 1.04 -17.53
N LEU A 17 19.36 -0.07 -18.21
CA LEU A 17 18.38 -1.13 -18.49
C LEU A 17 17.78 -1.66 -17.18
N SER A 18 16.46 -1.89 -17.16
CA SER A 18 15.79 -2.51 -16.01
C SER A 18 16.38 -3.90 -15.72
N PRO A 19 16.35 -4.39 -14.47
CA PRO A 19 16.84 -5.73 -14.12
C PRO A 19 16.26 -6.84 -15.02
N GLY A 20 14.95 -6.80 -15.28
CA GLY A 20 14.29 -7.73 -16.21
C GLY A 20 14.77 -7.60 -17.65
N SER A 21 14.98 -6.37 -18.14
CA SER A 21 15.53 -6.15 -19.48
C SER A 21 16.96 -6.67 -19.63
N ARG A 22 17.79 -6.58 -18.58
CA ARG A 22 19.15 -7.14 -18.57
C ARG A 22 19.12 -8.67 -18.59
N ALA A 23 18.25 -9.29 -17.79
CA ALA A 23 18.08 -10.74 -17.78
C ALA A 23 17.59 -11.27 -19.14
N GLY A 24 16.56 -10.63 -19.72
CA GLY A 24 16.04 -11.00 -21.04
C GLY A 24 17.05 -10.83 -22.17
N LEU A 25 17.79 -9.72 -22.18
CA LEU A 25 18.87 -9.48 -23.14
C LEU A 25 20.00 -10.51 -22.97
N GLY A 26 20.46 -10.73 -21.74
CA GLY A 26 21.55 -11.67 -21.45
C GLY A 26 21.22 -13.08 -21.88
N ALA A 27 20.02 -13.57 -21.55
CA ALA A 27 19.59 -14.91 -21.91
C ALA A 27 19.43 -15.06 -23.44
N ALA A 28 18.96 -14.03 -24.14
CA ALA A 28 18.86 -14.06 -25.61
C ALA A 28 20.24 -14.06 -26.30
N LEU A 29 21.20 -13.28 -25.78
CA LEU A 29 22.57 -13.27 -26.30
C LEU A 29 23.29 -14.61 -26.08
N VAL A 30 23.09 -15.25 -24.92
CA VAL A 30 23.62 -16.59 -24.64
C VAL A 30 23.08 -17.61 -25.64
N LEU A 31 21.78 -17.57 -25.92
CA LEU A 31 21.17 -18.46 -26.91
C LEU A 31 21.78 -18.23 -28.31
N LEU A 32 21.90 -16.98 -28.75
CA LEU A 32 22.53 -16.66 -30.04
C LEU A 32 23.97 -17.14 -30.12
N ALA A 33 24.75 -17.01 -29.05
CA ALA A 33 26.12 -17.49 -28.98
C ALA A 33 26.20 -19.02 -29.06
N ILE A 34 25.33 -19.74 -28.34
CA ILE A 34 25.27 -21.20 -28.39
C ILE A 34 24.91 -21.68 -29.79
N VAL A 35 23.83 -21.15 -30.38
CA VAL A 35 23.39 -21.54 -31.73
C VAL A 35 24.49 -21.25 -32.75
N SER A 36 25.15 -20.09 -32.66
CA SER A 36 26.26 -19.75 -33.55
C SER A 36 27.47 -20.68 -33.39
N ALA A 37 27.79 -21.08 -32.16
CA ALA A 37 28.90 -22.01 -31.89
C ALA A 37 28.62 -23.42 -32.42
N VAL A 38 27.38 -23.90 -32.31
CA VAL A 38 26.94 -25.18 -32.87
C VAL A 38 27.04 -25.15 -34.40
N GLU A 39 26.58 -24.06 -35.03
CA GLU A 39 26.65 -23.88 -36.48
C GLU A 39 28.10 -23.90 -36.99
N LEU A 40 29.01 -23.21 -36.28
CA LEU A 40 30.44 -23.19 -36.60
C LEU A 40 31.10 -24.57 -36.44
N ALA A 41 30.65 -25.38 -35.48
CA ALA A 41 31.21 -26.70 -35.21
C ALA A 41 30.75 -27.78 -36.20
N ASP A 42 29.50 -27.70 -36.70
CA ASP A 42 28.96 -28.68 -37.66
C ASP A 42 29.58 -28.51 -39.06
N GLY A 43 29.92 -27.27 -39.43
CA GLY A 43 30.92 -26.95 -40.47
C GLY A 43 30.61 -27.40 -41.91
N ARG A 44 29.44 -27.98 -42.19
CA ARG A 44 29.13 -28.57 -43.51
C ARG A 44 27.88 -28.01 -44.19
N THR A 45 26.93 -27.42 -43.44
CA THR A 45 25.68 -26.81 -43.93
C THR A 45 25.02 -25.99 -42.82
N ALA A 46 24.32 -24.90 -43.15
CA ALA A 46 23.66 -24.00 -42.22
C ALA A 46 22.30 -24.54 -41.75
N ASN A 47 22.33 -25.54 -40.87
CA ASN A 47 21.16 -26.32 -40.47
C ASN A 47 20.36 -25.72 -39.31
N TYR A 48 20.99 -24.91 -38.47
CA TYR A 48 20.41 -24.48 -37.19
C TYR A 48 20.01 -23.00 -37.16
N ILE A 49 20.14 -22.28 -38.28
CA ILE A 49 19.72 -20.87 -38.42
C ILE A 49 18.30 -20.64 -37.88
N ALA A 50 17.37 -21.57 -38.15
CA ALA A 50 15.98 -21.45 -37.70
C ALA A 50 15.82 -21.35 -36.16
N LEU A 51 16.77 -21.92 -35.38
CA LEU A 51 16.75 -21.85 -33.91
C LEU A 51 17.02 -20.43 -33.39
N MET A 52 17.65 -19.55 -34.19
CA MET A 52 17.89 -18.16 -33.79
C MET A 52 16.58 -17.37 -33.59
N VAL A 53 15.46 -17.84 -34.14
CA VAL A 53 14.13 -17.23 -33.91
C VAL A 53 13.75 -17.22 -32.44
N ALA A 54 14.24 -18.17 -31.64
CA ALA A 54 13.90 -18.28 -30.23
C ALA A 54 14.50 -17.12 -29.39
N ALA A 55 15.56 -16.47 -29.87
CA ALA A 55 16.20 -15.36 -29.15
C ALA A 55 15.29 -14.14 -28.93
N PRO A 56 14.61 -13.58 -29.96
CA PRO A 56 13.65 -12.50 -29.75
C PRO A 56 12.45 -12.91 -28.88
N PHE A 57 11.98 -14.17 -28.94
CA PHE A 57 10.92 -14.65 -28.04
C PHE A 57 11.37 -14.70 -26.58
N LEU A 58 12.59 -15.17 -26.33
CA LEU A 58 13.18 -15.19 -25.00
C LEU A 58 13.38 -13.77 -24.44
N ALA A 59 13.83 -12.84 -25.29
CA ALA A 59 13.91 -11.42 -24.93
C ALA A 59 12.52 -10.83 -24.62
N ALA A 60 11.48 -11.21 -25.38
CA ALA A 60 10.13 -10.67 -25.22
C ALA A 60 9.49 -11.01 -23.87
N ALA A 61 9.92 -12.10 -23.23
CA ALA A 61 9.44 -12.48 -21.91
C ALA A 61 9.77 -11.44 -20.83
N LEU A 62 10.92 -10.77 -20.90
CA LEU A 62 11.45 -9.96 -19.80
C LEU A 62 11.87 -8.53 -20.20
N ALA A 63 12.12 -8.29 -21.48
CA ALA A 63 12.66 -7.02 -21.99
C ALA A 63 11.59 -6.16 -22.68
N SER A 64 11.94 -4.90 -22.94
CA SER A 64 11.10 -3.98 -23.71
C SER A 64 11.08 -4.35 -25.20
N TRP A 65 10.03 -3.96 -25.91
CA TRP A 65 9.89 -4.24 -27.35
C TRP A 65 11.09 -3.74 -28.18
N ARG A 66 11.72 -2.62 -27.75
CA ARG A 66 12.93 -2.06 -28.40
C ARG A 66 14.11 -3.03 -28.34
N ILE A 67 14.29 -3.71 -27.21
CA ILE A 67 15.35 -4.70 -27.01
C ILE A 67 15.05 -5.96 -27.82
N VAL A 68 13.79 -6.39 -27.84
CA VAL A 68 13.35 -7.53 -28.66
C VAL A 68 13.67 -7.31 -30.14
N LEU A 69 13.34 -6.12 -30.67
CA LEU A 69 13.70 -5.77 -32.04
C LEU A 69 15.22 -5.73 -32.27
N GLY A 70 15.98 -5.22 -31.30
CA GLY A 70 17.44 -5.24 -31.36
C GLY A 70 18.03 -6.65 -31.40
N VAL A 71 17.53 -7.55 -30.54
CA VAL A 71 17.91 -8.97 -30.49
C VAL A 71 17.53 -9.67 -31.79
N GLY A 72 16.31 -9.45 -32.28
CA GLY A 72 15.84 -10.05 -33.53
C GLY A 72 16.56 -9.54 -34.78
N ALA A 73 17.00 -8.27 -34.77
CA ALA A 73 17.88 -7.73 -35.81
C ALA A 73 19.26 -8.41 -35.77
N ALA A 74 19.85 -8.58 -34.59
CA ALA A 74 21.11 -9.30 -34.44
C ALA A 74 20.99 -10.78 -34.88
N ALA A 75 19.91 -11.46 -34.49
CA ALA A 75 19.60 -12.82 -34.93
C ALA A 75 19.46 -12.93 -36.45
N SER A 76 18.76 -11.97 -37.08
CA SER A 76 18.61 -11.92 -38.55
C SER A 76 19.94 -11.68 -39.25
N VAL A 77 20.80 -10.79 -38.72
CA VAL A 77 22.13 -10.53 -39.27
C VAL A 77 23.01 -11.77 -39.17
N LEU A 78 23.05 -12.43 -38.00
CA LEU A 78 23.80 -13.68 -37.82
C LEU A 78 23.31 -14.78 -38.77
N GLY A 79 21.99 -15.00 -38.84
CA GLY A 79 21.41 -15.96 -39.78
C GLY A 79 21.75 -15.67 -41.23
N ALA A 80 21.69 -14.40 -41.66
CA ALA A 80 22.09 -13.99 -42.99
C ALA A 80 23.59 -14.20 -43.26
N THR A 81 24.46 -13.92 -42.27
CA THR A 81 25.90 -14.15 -42.41
C THR A 81 26.23 -15.64 -42.60
N PHE A 82 25.57 -16.54 -41.86
CA PHE A 82 25.73 -17.98 -42.04
C PHE A 82 25.18 -18.46 -43.38
N ALA A 83 24.02 -17.94 -43.82
CA ALA A 83 23.43 -18.27 -45.12
C ALA A 83 24.30 -17.81 -46.30
N LEU A 84 24.95 -16.64 -46.20
CA LEU A 84 25.86 -16.11 -47.22
C LEU A 84 27.24 -16.78 -47.21
N ALA A 85 27.62 -17.41 -46.10
CA ALA A 85 28.87 -18.19 -46.01
C ALA A 85 28.76 -19.54 -46.76
N GLU A 86 27.55 -20.02 -47.04
CA GLU A 86 27.33 -21.19 -47.88
C GLU A 86 27.65 -20.89 -49.36
N ARG A 87 28.21 -21.87 -50.08
CA ARG A 87 28.51 -21.73 -51.52
C ARG A 87 27.26 -21.61 -52.40
N THR A 88 26.11 -22.06 -51.92
CA THR A 88 24.82 -21.99 -52.61
C THR A 88 23.70 -21.74 -51.59
N VAL A 89 23.02 -20.59 -51.70
CA VAL A 89 21.87 -20.27 -50.84
C VAL A 89 20.73 -21.22 -51.18
N SER A 90 20.34 -22.07 -50.23
CA SER A 90 19.18 -22.94 -50.38
C SER A 90 17.88 -22.21 -50.06
N VAL A 91 16.76 -22.69 -50.60
CA VAL A 91 15.43 -22.17 -50.23
C VAL A 91 15.20 -22.33 -48.72
N ALA A 92 15.74 -23.38 -48.10
CA ALA A 92 15.62 -23.63 -46.66
C ALA A 92 16.29 -22.52 -45.82
N THR A 93 17.50 -22.08 -46.18
CA THR A 93 18.20 -21.02 -45.43
C THR A 93 17.55 -19.64 -45.63
N ALA A 94 17.05 -19.36 -46.85
CA ALA A 94 16.26 -18.16 -47.10
C ALA A 94 14.95 -18.13 -46.27
N VAL A 95 14.24 -19.26 -46.20
CA VAL A 95 13.03 -19.41 -45.37
C VAL A 95 13.36 -19.27 -43.88
N ALA A 96 14.49 -19.82 -43.42
CA ALA A 96 14.91 -19.70 -42.03
C ALA A 96 15.19 -18.23 -41.64
N VAL A 97 15.93 -17.47 -42.45
CA VAL A 97 16.19 -16.05 -42.22
C VAL A 97 14.90 -15.22 -42.25
N ALA A 98 14.02 -15.49 -43.22
CA ALA A 98 12.70 -14.86 -43.27
C ALA A 98 11.86 -15.19 -42.03
N GLY A 99 11.95 -16.43 -41.54
CA GLY A 99 11.33 -16.89 -40.30
C GLY A 99 11.81 -16.10 -39.07
N ILE A 100 13.10 -15.81 -38.97
CA ILE A 100 13.66 -14.96 -37.88
C ILE A 100 13.06 -13.56 -37.93
N ALA A 101 12.97 -12.95 -39.11
CA ALA A 101 12.39 -11.62 -39.26
C ALA A 101 10.89 -11.61 -38.87
N LEU A 102 10.12 -12.59 -39.33
CA LEU A 102 8.70 -12.73 -38.98
C LEU A 102 8.49 -12.99 -37.48
N GLY A 103 9.26 -13.92 -36.90
CA GLY A 103 9.23 -14.24 -35.48
C GLY A 103 9.61 -13.04 -34.62
N THR A 104 10.57 -12.22 -35.06
CA THR A 104 10.92 -10.95 -34.41
C THR A 104 9.75 -9.97 -34.42
N GLY A 105 9.02 -9.87 -35.53
CA GLY A 105 7.82 -9.03 -35.62
C GLY A 105 6.74 -9.45 -34.61
N ILE A 106 6.48 -10.77 -34.51
CA ILE A 106 5.52 -11.34 -33.55
C ILE A 106 5.98 -11.09 -32.11
N ALA A 107 7.23 -11.44 -31.79
CA ALA A 107 7.80 -11.25 -30.46
C ALA A 107 7.81 -9.76 -30.04
N GLY A 108 8.10 -8.86 -30.99
CA GLY A 108 8.04 -7.42 -30.79
C GLY A 108 6.63 -6.92 -30.52
N ALA A 109 5.62 -7.43 -31.25
CA ALA A 109 4.22 -7.10 -31.03
C ALA A 109 3.73 -7.61 -29.65
N VAL A 110 4.07 -8.84 -29.28
CA VAL A 110 3.74 -9.40 -27.94
C VAL A 110 4.37 -8.58 -26.84
N ALA A 111 5.66 -8.24 -26.95
CA ALA A 111 6.35 -7.39 -25.97
C ALA A 111 5.74 -5.98 -25.89
N ALA A 112 5.29 -5.41 -27.01
CA ALA A 112 4.63 -4.11 -27.04
C ALA A 112 3.25 -4.15 -26.36
N VAL A 113 2.44 -5.20 -26.60
CA VAL A 113 1.16 -5.38 -25.91
C VAL A 113 1.36 -5.56 -24.42
N ARG A 114 2.29 -6.42 -24.00
CA ARG A 114 2.65 -6.63 -22.59
C ARG A 114 3.04 -5.33 -21.90
N GLN A 115 3.89 -4.53 -22.56
CA GLN A 115 4.34 -3.25 -22.02
C GLN A 115 3.19 -2.25 -21.89
N ARG A 116 2.31 -2.15 -22.90
CA ARG A 116 1.12 -1.27 -22.83
C ARG A 116 0.18 -1.66 -21.70
N GLN A 117 -0.06 -2.96 -21.50
CA GLN A 117 -0.89 -3.44 -20.39
C GLN A 117 -0.28 -3.08 -19.04
N ALA A 118 1.03 -3.26 -18.87
CA ALA A 118 1.72 -2.88 -17.65
C ALA A 118 1.66 -1.35 -17.39
N GLU A 119 1.81 -0.55 -18.44
CA GLU A 119 1.69 0.92 -18.36
C GLU A 119 0.26 1.34 -17.99
N GLN A 120 -0.77 0.71 -18.57
CA GLN A 120 -2.18 0.97 -18.23
C GLN A 120 -2.52 0.62 -16.78
N ILE A 121 -2.07 -0.54 -16.30
CA ILE A 121 -2.25 -0.94 -14.90
C ILE A 121 -1.59 0.10 -13.98
N ALA A 122 -0.35 0.49 -14.27
CA ALA A 122 0.37 1.48 -13.47
C ALA A 122 -0.33 2.86 -13.47
N GLU A 123 -0.90 3.29 -14.61
CA GLU A 123 -1.65 4.54 -14.71
C GLU A 123 -2.95 4.49 -13.89
N LEU A 124 -3.72 3.39 -13.99
CA LEU A 124 -4.93 3.19 -13.21
C LEU A 124 -4.64 3.19 -11.70
N SER A 125 -3.59 2.49 -11.28
CA SER A 125 -3.17 2.47 -9.88
C SER A 125 -2.76 3.86 -9.39
N LYS A 126 -2.07 4.64 -10.22
CA LYS A 126 -1.72 6.03 -9.88
C LYS A 126 -2.96 6.91 -9.70
N LEU A 127 -3.94 6.80 -10.59
CA LEU A 127 -5.18 7.58 -10.48
C LEU A 127 -5.97 7.21 -9.23
N ALA A 128 -6.07 5.93 -8.92
CA ALA A 128 -6.84 5.50 -7.78
C ALA A 128 -6.09 5.74 -6.44
N MET A 129 -4.75 5.80 -6.42
CA MET A 129 -3.96 6.36 -5.30
C MET A 129 -4.33 7.82 -5.02
N VAL A 130 -4.48 8.65 -6.07
CA VAL A 130 -4.93 10.04 -5.93
C VAL A 130 -6.36 10.10 -5.39
N ALA A 131 -7.25 9.21 -5.84
CA ALA A 131 -8.62 9.14 -5.33
C ALA A 131 -8.66 8.76 -3.84
N GLN A 132 -7.88 7.77 -3.42
CA GLN A 132 -7.77 7.39 -2.01
C GLN A 132 -7.22 8.54 -1.16
N GLN A 133 -6.20 9.23 -1.64
CA GLN A 133 -5.63 10.37 -0.92
C GLN A 133 -6.60 11.57 -0.87
N ALA A 134 -7.57 11.68 -1.78
CA ALA A 134 -8.64 12.66 -1.70
C ALA A 134 -9.70 12.31 -0.62
N VAL A 135 -9.82 11.03 -0.26
CA VAL A 135 -10.75 10.54 0.77
C VAL A 135 -10.18 10.79 2.17
N LEU A 136 -8.88 10.52 2.34
CA LEU A 136 -8.13 10.75 3.58
C LEU A 136 -7.82 12.25 3.75
N ARG A 137 -8.34 12.87 4.81
CA ARG A 137 -7.97 14.25 5.14
C ARG A 137 -6.66 14.25 5.92
N PRO A 138 -5.66 15.09 5.53
CA PRO A 138 -4.49 15.30 6.36
C PRO A 138 -4.89 15.71 7.77
N LEU A 139 -4.39 15.01 8.78
CA LEU A 139 -4.60 15.41 10.17
C LEU A 139 -3.80 16.69 10.43
N GLY A 140 -4.47 17.71 10.97
CA GLY A 140 -3.78 18.91 11.45
C GLY A 140 -2.85 18.59 12.61
N PRO A 141 -1.82 19.41 12.88
CA PRO A 141 -0.86 19.17 13.95
C PRO A 141 -1.50 19.19 15.35
N ARG A 142 -2.70 19.78 15.49
CA ARG A 142 -3.52 19.77 16.69
C ARG A 142 -5.00 19.63 16.36
N VAL A 143 -5.72 18.89 17.19
CA VAL A 143 -7.19 18.79 17.18
C VAL A 143 -7.64 18.88 18.64
N GLY A 144 -8.36 19.94 19.01
CA GLY A 144 -8.69 20.22 20.41
C GLY A 144 -7.47 20.21 21.35
N ALA A 145 -7.51 19.39 22.40
CA ALA A 145 -6.44 19.22 23.38
C ALA A 145 -5.32 18.23 22.96
N LEU A 146 -5.40 17.68 21.74
CA LEU A 146 -4.47 16.68 21.24
C LEU A 146 -3.49 17.28 20.24
N SER A 147 -2.22 16.93 20.36
CA SER A 147 -1.28 17.00 19.23
C SER A 147 -1.45 15.72 18.43
N VAL A 148 -1.62 15.81 17.11
CA VAL A 148 -1.96 14.67 16.26
C VAL A 148 -1.07 14.64 15.02
N ALA A 149 -0.63 13.45 14.64
CA ALA A 149 0.00 13.19 13.35
C ALA A 149 -0.57 11.91 12.74
N GLY A 150 -0.72 11.91 11.41
CA GLY A 150 -1.10 10.74 10.63
C GLY A 150 -0.03 10.41 9.58
N ARG A 151 0.17 9.13 9.33
CA ARG A 151 1.02 8.61 8.25
C ARG A 151 0.31 7.45 7.54
N TYR A 152 0.47 7.41 6.23
CA TYR A 152 0.01 6.34 5.38
C TYR A 152 1.22 5.82 4.61
N ILE A 153 1.51 4.52 4.70
CA ILE A 153 2.62 3.87 4.03
C ILE A 153 2.04 2.84 3.06
N SER A 154 2.26 3.06 1.76
CA SER A 154 1.69 2.20 0.71
C SER A 154 2.62 1.03 0.36
N SER A 155 2.03 -0.15 0.21
CA SER A 155 2.60 -1.34 -0.41
C SER A 155 2.73 -1.14 -1.93
N THR A 156 3.87 -0.60 -2.36
CA THR A 156 4.15 -0.37 -3.79
C THR A 156 4.30 -1.64 -4.65
N ALA A 157 4.21 -2.84 -4.06
CA ALA A 157 4.58 -4.10 -4.69
C ALA A 157 3.55 -4.62 -5.73
N THR A 158 2.25 -4.36 -5.55
CA THR A 158 1.19 -4.94 -6.39
C THR A 158 0.35 -3.93 -7.15
N ALA A 159 0.65 -2.63 -7.03
CA ALA A 159 -0.19 -1.56 -7.60
C ALA A 159 -1.64 -1.62 -7.09
N GLU A 160 -1.85 -2.31 -5.98
CA GLU A 160 -3.11 -2.40 -5.25
C GLU A 160 -3.22 -1.21 -4.29
N ILE A 161 -4.45 -0.86 -3.97
CA ILE A 161 -4.80 0.33 -3.19
C ILE A 161 -5.50 -0.16 -1.95
N GLY A 162 -5.03 0.25 -0.78
CA GLY A 162 -5.51 -0.21 0.50
C GLY A 162 -6.90 0.28 0.87
N GLY A 163 -7.51 -0.48 1.79
CA GLY A 163 -8.76 -0.18 2.46
C GLY A 163 -8.62 0.72 3.69
N ASP A 164 -7.37 0.94 4.12
CA ASP A 164 -6.99 1.72 5.29
C ASP A 164 -7.61 3.12 5.33
N LEU A 165 -8.23 3.44 6.47
CA LEU A 165 -8.90 4.70 6.72
C LEU A 165 -8.55 5.25 8.10
N TYR A 166 -8.47 6.58 8.19
CA TYR A 166 -8.42 7.26 9.48
C TYR A 166 -8.95 8.69 9.39
N GLU A 167 -9.46 9.20 10.50
CA GLU A 167 -9.85 10.61 10.63
C GLU A 167 -9.89 11.07 12.09
N ALA A 168 -9.60 12.35 12.32
CA ALA A 168 -9.72 13.01 13.61
C ALA A 168 -10.57 14.28 13.48
N ILE A 169 -11.57 14.44 14.34
CA ILE A 169 -12.48 15.60 14.34
C ILE A 169 -12.79 16.05 15.76
N GLU A 170 -12.87 17.37 15.94
CA GLU A 170 -13.32 17.98 17.19
C GLU A 170 -14.84 18.11 17.16
N THR A 171 -15.51 17.53 18.16
CA THR A 171 -16.97 17.45 18.24
C THR A 171 -17.46 18.06 19.57
N PRO A 172 -18.78 18.31 19.74
CA PRO A 172 -19.34 18.73 21.02
C PRO A 172 -19.08 17.77 22.19
N TYR A 173 -18.67 16.53 21.88
CA TYR A 173 -18.40 15.47 22.85
C TYR A 173 -16.92 15.27 23.13
N GLY A 174 -16.05 16.10 22.55
CA GLY A 174 -14.60 15.97 22.64
C GLY A 174 -13.96 15.64 21.28
N VAL A 175 -12.67 15.33 21.29
CA VAL A 175 -11.94 14.95 20.08
C VAL A 175 -12.19 13.49 19.79
N ARG A 176 -12.73 13.18 18.61
CA ARG A 176 -13.02 11.82 18.19
C ARG A 176 -12.13 11.41 17.04
N MET A 177 -11.62 10.19 17.09
CA MET A 177 -10.83 9.57 16.04
C MET A 177 -11.42 8.23 15.62
N ILE A 178 -11.27 7.91 14.34
CA ILE A 178 -11.49 6.59 13.79
C ILE A 178 -10.22 6.16 13.06
N ILE A 179 -9.86 4.90 13.20
CA ILE A 179 -8.95 4.18 12.31
C ILE A 179 -9.61 2.86 11.94
N GLY A 180 -9.36 2.37 10.75
CA GLY A 180 -9.88 1.09 10.31
C GLY A 180 -9.22 0.59 9.05
N ASP A 181 -9.50 -0.67 8.74
CA ASP A 181 -9.13 -1.30 7.48
C ASP A 181 -10.35 -2.01 6.89
N VAL A 182 -10.52 -1.86 5.57
CA VAL A 182 -11.56 -2.49 4.79
C VAL A 182 -11.02 -3.80 4.24
N ARG A 183 -11.70 -4.91 4.55
CA ARG A 183 -11.37 -6.21 3.95
C ARG A 183 -11.45 -6.13 2.43
N GLY A 184 -10.34 -6.43 1.78
CA GLY A 184 -10.22 -6.41 0.32
C GLY A 184 -9.28 -5.30 -0.14
N LYS A 185 -9.07 -5.22 -1.46
CA LYS A 185 -8.14 -4.24 -2.06
C LYS A 185 -8.76 -3.60 -3.30
N GLY A 186 -8.18 -2.48 -3.71
CA GLY A 186 -8.56 -1.78 -4.93
C GLY A 186 -9.75 -0.83 -4.73
N LEU A 187 -10.44 -0.52 -5.83
CA LEU A 187 -11.38 0.61 -5.85
C LEU A 187 -12.63 0.39 -4.99
N GLU A 188 -13.09 -0.84 -4.83
CA GLU A 188 -14.23 -1.15 -3.94
C GLU A 188 -13.88 -0.91 -2.47
N ALA A 189 -12.67 -1.25 -2.05
CA ALA A 189 -12.19 -0.95 -0.69
C ALA A 189 -12.15 0.57 -0.44
N VAL A 190 -11.62 1.34 -1.40
CA VAL A 190 -11.61 2.81 -1.34
C VAL A 190 -13.04 3.39 -1.29
N ARG A 191 -13.97 2.83 -2.07
CA ARG A 191 -15.38 3.23 -2.06
C ARG A 191 -15.99 3.01 -0.68
N LEU A 192 -15.78 1.84 -0.07
CA LEU A 192 -16.31 1.55 1.26
C LEU A 192 -15.67 2.42 2.35
N ALA A 193 -14.35 2.63 2.30
CA ALA A 193 -13.65 3.56 3.18
C ALA A 193 -14.24 4.98 3.10
N SER A 194 -14.56 5.44 1.88
CA SER A 194 -15.22 6.74 1.65
C SER A 194 -16.59 6.83 2.30
N ILE A 195 -17.37 5.73 2.25
CA ILE A 195 -18.70 5.64 2.87
C ILE A 195 -18.58 5.67 4.41
N VAL A 196 -17.62 4.94 4.96
CA VAL A 196 -17.34 4.93 6.41
C VAL A 196 -16.94 6.32 6.89
N LEU A 197 -15.93 6.94 6.27
CA LEU A 197 -15.48 8.28 6.66
C LEU A 197 -16.56 9.34 6.43
N GLY A 198 -17.29 9.27 5.30
CA GLY A 198 -18.42 10.16 5.03
C GLY A 198 -19.52 10.06 6.09
N SER A 199 -19.88 8.85 6.50
CA SER A 199 -20.86 8.62 7.56
C SER A 199 -20.34 9.07 8.91
N TYR A 200 -19.08 8.73 9.25
CA TYR A 200 -18.42 9.09 10.50
C TYR A 200 -18.43 10.59 10.75
N ARG A 201 -18.07 11.39 9.72
CA ARG A 201 -18.10 12.86 9.78
C ARG A 201 -19.43 13.44 10.21
N HIS A 202 -20.53 12.75 9.92
CA HIS A 202 -21.86 13.17 10.31
C HIS A 202 -22.24 12.64 11.69
N VAL A 203 -22.18 11.32 11.89
CA VAL A 203 -22.68 10.68 13.12
C VAL A 203 -21.85 11.01 14.35
N ALA A 204 -20.56 11.34 14.16
CA ALA A 204 -19.69 11.77 15.25
C ALA A 204 -20.08 13.14 15.84
N TYR A 205 -20.80 14.00 15.12
CA TYR A 205 -21.34 15.24 15.67
C TYR A 205 -22.71 15.04 16.32
N GLU A 206 -23.51 14.10 15.82
CA GLU A 206 -24.89 13.93 16.27
C GLU A 206 -25.02 13.04 17.50
N ARG A 207 -24.22 11.96 17.57
CA ARG A 207 -24.37 10.94 18.62
C ARG A 207 -23.49 11.24 19.83
N ALA A 208 -24.09 11.34 21.01
CA ALA A 208 -23.33 11.53 22.25
C ALA A 208 -22.52 10.30 22.67
N ASP A 209 -22.99 9.08 22.34
CA ASP A 209 -22.36 7.82 22.73
C ASP A 209 -21.62 7.19 21.52
N LEU A 210 -20.36 6.79 21.71
CA LEU A 210 -19.59 6.06 20.69
C LEU A 210 -20.25 4.76 20.24
N ARG A 211 -21.02 4.09 21.11
CA ARG A 211 -21.78 2.89 20.72
C ARG A 211 -22.84 3.21 19.67
N ALA A 212 -23.48 4.37 19.78
CA ALA A 212 -24.46 4.80 18.78
C ALA A 212 -23.77 5.21 17.46
N VAL A 213 -22.57 5.77 17.52
CA VAL A 213 -21.71 6.00 16.34
C VAL A 213 -21.44 4.67 15.64
N VAL A 214 -20.98 3.65 16.37
CA VAL A 214 -20.71 2.30 15.83
C VAL A 214 -21.95 1.71 15.17
N THR A 215 -23.13 1.77 15.82
CA THR A 215 -24.38 1.27 15.24
C THR A 215 -24.75 1.94 13.91
N ASP A 216 -24.55 3.25 13.80
CA ASP A 216 -24.87 3.96 12.55
C ASP A 216 -23.83 3.69 11.44
N LEU A 217 -22.55 3.55 11.81
CA LEU A 217 -21.49 3.12 10.89
C LEU A 217 -21.72 1.70 10.38
N ASP A 218 -22.05 0.76 11.27
CA ASP A 218 -22.39 -0.62 10.90
C ASP A 218 -23.56 -0.65 9.91
N ARG A 219 -24.61 0.13 10.15
CA ARG A 219 -25.74 0.26 9.21
C ARG A 219 -25.31 0.89 7.88
N ALA A 220 -24.34 1.80 7.87
CA ALA A 220 -23.81 2.39 6.64
C ALA A 220 -23.00 1.38 5.83
N VAL A 221 -22.16 0.58 6.49
CA VAL A 221 -21.40 -0.51 5.88
C VAL A 221 -22.36 -1.56 5.34
N ALA A 222 -23.27 -2.09 6.15
CA ALA A 222 -24.23 -3.15 5.80
C ALA A 222 -25.12 -2.82 4.59
N ARG A 223 -25.39 -1.54 4.30
CA ARG A 223 -26.15 -1.11 3.10
C ARG A 223 -25.34 -1.12 1.81
N ASN A 224 -24.01 -1.17 1.90
CA ASN A 224 -23.10 -0.91 0.78
C ASN A 224 -22.10 -2.04 0.50
N VAL A 225 -22.10 -3.09 1.34
CA VAL A 225 -21.27 -4.28 1.18
C VAL A 225 -22.04 -5.43 0.52
N GLY A 226 -21.32 -6.31 -0.19
CA GLY A 226 -21.80 -7.66 -0.46
C GLY A 226 -21.74 -8.53 0.81
N ASP A 227 -22.24 -9.76 0.74
CA ASP A 227 -22.39 -10.64 1.92
C ASP A 227 -21.08 -10.96 2.69
N GLU A 228 -19.90 -10.62 2.15
CA GLU A 228 -18.60 -10.92 2.75
C GLU A 228 -17.69 -9.71 3.06
N ASP A 229 -18.06 -8.49 2.67
CA ASP A 229 -17.18 -7.32 2.91
C ASP A 229 -17.43 -6.70 4.27
N PHE A 230 -16.34 -6.32 4.95
CA PHE A 230 -16.40 -5.78 6.31
C PHE A 230 -15.30 -4.78 6.56
N VAL A 231 -15.45 -4.00 7.62
CA VAL A 231 -14.48 -2.99 8.03
C VAL A 231 -14.10 -3.21 9.49
N THR A 232 -12.83 -3.51 9.74
CA THR A 232 -12.31 -3.46 11.10
C THR A 232 -12.14 -2.00 11.49
N ALA A 233 -12.52 -1.61 12.70
CA ALA A 233 -12.36 -0.22 13.12
C ALA A 233 -12.14 -0.07 14.63
N ALA A 234 -11.28 0.88 15.01
CA ALA A 234 -11.19 1.39 16.36
C ALA A 234 -11.64 2.86 16.38
N LEU A 235 -12.56 3.19 17.28
CA LEU A 235 -13.00 4.56 17.52
C LEU A 235 -12.55 4.99 18.92
N VAL A 236 -12.08 6.23 18.99
CA VAL A 236 -11.52 6.82 20.20
C VAL A 236 -12.17 8.18 20.44
N GLU A 237 -12.56 8.47 21.67
CA GLU A 237 -13.02 9.78 22.12
C GLU A 237 -12.15 10.26 23.28
N GLU A 238 -11.51 11.40 23.13
CA GLU A 238 -10.88 12.12 24.24
C GLU A 238 -11.77 13.27 24.69
N ARG A 239 -12.11 13.27 25.99
CA ARG A 239 -12.89 14.32 26.62
C ARG A 239 -12.33 14.67 27.99
N GLY A 240 -11.61 15.78 28.09
CA GLY A 240 -11.13 16.32 29.37
C GLY A 240 -10.17 15.37 30.10
N GLY A 241 -9.30 14.68 29.33
CA GLY A 241 -8.37 13.68 29.84
C GLY A 241 -8.99 12.32 30.11
N THR A 242 -10.26 12.09 29.75
CA THR A 242 -10.86 10.76 29.74
C THR A 242 -10.86 10.24 28.30
N LEU A 243 -10.20 9.11 28.09
CA LEU A 243 -10.15 8.40 26.82
C LEU A 243 -11.18 7.27 26.83
N THR A 244 -12.08 7.26 25.86
CA THR A 244 -13.04 6.16 25.64
C THR A 244 -12.72 5.49 24.32
N ILE A 245 -12.62 4.16 24.30
CA ILE A 245 -12.27 3.37 23.13
C ILE A 245 -13.36 2.33 22.89
N VAL A 246 -13.81 2.21 21.65
CA VAL A 246 -14.60 1.07 21.17
C VAL A 246 -13.88 0.43 20.00
N ASN A 247 -13.82 -0.90 19.98
CA ASN A 247 -13.08 -1.66 18.99
C ASN A 247 -14.03 -2.67 18.32
N CYS A 248 -14.06 -2.65 16.98
CA CYS A 248 -14.84 -3.51 16.10
C CYS A 248 -13.89 -4.41 15.31
N GLY A 249 -13.25 -5.37 15.98
CA GLY A 249 -12.35 -6.35 15.36
C GLY A 249 -11.02 -5.80 14.84
N HIS A 250 -10.57 -4.64 15.32
CA HIS A 250 -9.35 -3.95 14.88
C HIS A 250 -8.19 -4.21 15.85
N PRO A 251 -6.91 -4.05 15.44
CA PRO A 251 -5.79 -4.07 16.37
C PRO A 251 -5.97 -3.10 17.55
N ALA A 252 -5.57 -3.56 18.75
CA ALA A 252 -5.71 -2.76 19.97
C ALA A 252 -4.75 -1.56 19.96
N PRO A 253 -5.22 -0.35 20.30
CA PRO A 253 -4.37 0.83 20.39
C PRO A 253 -3.25 0.66 21.44
N LEU A 254 -2.07 1.22 21.18
CA LEU A 254 -0.96 1.21 22.14
C LEU A 254 -0.87 2.54 22.88
N LEU A 255 -1.02 2.51 24.21
CA LEU A 255 -0.77 3.64 25.08
C LEU A 255 0.68 3.66 25.54
N LEU A 256 1.36 4.77 25.28
CA LEU A 256 2.71 5.05 25.73
C LEU A 256 2.66 5.97 26.94
N ARG A 257 3.13 5.46 28.08
CA ARG A 257 3.11 6.18 29.35
C ARG A 257 4.39 5.90 30.14
N ARG A 258 5.12 6.95 30.50
CA ARG A 258 6.25 6.91 31.46
C ARG A 258 7.26 5.77 31.21
N GLY A 259 7.66 5.52 29.97
CA GLY A 259 8.60 4.43 29.66
C GLY A 259 7.95 3.12 29.22
N ALA A 260 6.65 2.96 29.45
CA ALA A 260 5.91 1.73 29.19
C ALA A 260 5.02 1.84 27.94
N VAL A 261 4.78 0.69 27.32
CA VAL A 261 3.83 0.49 26.22
C VAL A 261 2.74 -0.45 26.73
N ILE A 262 1.48 -0.02 26.66
CA ILE A 262 0.32 -0.73 27.20
C ILE A 262 -0.66 -0.96 26.06
N SER A 263 -0.96 -2.23 25.74
CA SER A 263 -2.04 -2.56 24.80
C SER A 263 -3.39 -2.28 25.45
N LEU A 264 -4.21 -1.46 24.81
CA LEU A 264 -5.56 -1.12 25.27
C LEU A 264 -6.60 -2.08 24.68
N GLU A 265 -6.45 -3.36 25.00
CA GLU A 265 -7.39 -4.43 24.59
C GLU A 265 -8.84 -4.09 24.98
N PRO A 266 -9.83 -4.35 24.11
CA PRO A 266 -11.22 -4.14 24.48
C PRO A 266 -11.65 -5.09 25.61
N PRO A 267 -12.64 -4.72 26.45
CA PRO A 267 -13.10 -5.58 27.55
C PRO A 267 -13.73 -6.89 27.06
N ALA A 268 -14.22 -6.91 25.83
CA ALA A 268 -14.69 -8.09 25.12
C ALA A 268 -14.46 -7.89 23.61
N PRO A 269 -14.15 -8.95 22.85
CA PRO A 269 -14.07 -8.87 21.40
C PRO A 269 -15.44 -8.54 20.81
N ALA A 270 -15.43 -7.75 19.73
CA ALA A 270 -16.62 -7.47 18.93
C ALA A 270 -16.31 -7.76 17.45
N PRO A 271 -17.32 -8.18 16.67
CA PRO A 271 -17.19 -8.32 15.22
C PRO A 271 -16.74 -7.01 14.53
N PRO A 272 -16.28 -7.08 13.28
CA PRO A 272 -16.11 -5.91 12.43
C PRO A 272 -17.44 -5.21 12.10
N LEU A 273 -17.36 -3.97 11.62
CA LEU A 273 -18.51 -3.28 11.02
C LEU A 273 -18.98 -4.05 9.77
N GLY A 274 -20.30 -4.16 9.61
CA GLY A 274 -20.96 -5.03 8.63
C GLY A 274 -21.55 -6.29 9.26
N PHE A 275 -21.14 -6.63 10.49
CA PHE A 275 -21.58 -7.82 11.22
C PHE A 275 -22.26 -7.49 12.57
N MET A 276 -22.93 -6.35 12.67
CA MET A 276 -23.74 -5.96 13.84
C MET A 276 -22.94 -6.04 15.16
N PRO A 277 -21.83 -5.29 15.30
CA PRO A 277 -20.94 -5.43 16.43
C PRO A 277 -21.57 -4.94 17.73
N VAL A 278 -21.47 -5.76 18.78
CA VAL A 278 -21.85 -5.39 20.14
C VAL A 278 -20.59 -4.97 20.90
N VAL A 279 -20.27 -3.69 20.84
CA VAL A 279 -19.05 -3.13 21.43
C VAL A 279 -19.19 -2.82 22.93
N ARG A 280 -18.11 -3.03 23.68
CA ARG A 280 -17.98 -2.59 25.08
C ARG A 280 -16.89 -1.52 25.17
N PRO A 281 -17.22 -0.29 25.62
CA PRO A 281 -16.22 0.75 25.77
C PRO A 281 -15.16 0.40 26.81
N ARG A 282 -13.90 0.65 26.48
CA ARG A 282 -12.81 0.76 27.45
C ARG A 282 -12.62 2.23 27.80
N VAL A 283 -12.44 2.53 29.09
CA VAL A 283 -12.21 3.90 29.56
C VAL A 283 -10.85 3.96 30.25
N GLU A 284 -10.03 4.94 29.88
CA GLU A 284 -8.72 5.19 30.45
C GLU A 284 -8.59 6.67 30.82
N ARG A 285 -7.88 6.96 31.92
CA ARG A 285 -7.54 8.35 32.28
C ARG A 285 -6.19 8.69 31.68
N LEU A 286 -6.11 9.77 30.92
CA LEU A 286 -4.89 10.31 30.34
C LEU A 286 -4.19 11.27 31.28
N GLU A 287 -2.86 11.23 31.23
CA GLU A 287 -1.94 12.18 31.84
C GLU A 287 -1.30 13.02 30.73
N PRO A 288 -1.01 14.32 30.98
CA PRO A 288 -0.28 15.13 30.01
C PRO A 288 1.04 14.45 29.61
N GLY A 289 1.28 14.35 28.30
CA GLY A 289 2.42 13.64 27.72
C GLY A 289 2.17 12.17 27.38
N ASP A 290 1.02 11.59 27.77
CA ASP A 290 0.61 10.28 27.27
C ASP A 290 0.41 10.33 25.76
N ARG A 291 0.91 9.30 25.07
CA ARG A 291 0.71 9.12 23.63
C ARG A 291 -0.11 7.88 23.34
N LEU A 292 -0.99 7.95 22.35
CA LEU A 292 -1.77 6.80 21.87
C LEU A 292 -1.44 6.57 20.40
N LEU A 293 -0.93 5.38 20.09
CA LEU A 293 -0.74 4.90 18.73
C LEU A 293 -1.97 4.08 18.31
N LEU A 294 -2.59 4.52 17.23
CA LEU A 294 -3.59 3.81 16.45
C LEU A 294 -2.92 3.33 15.16
N PHE A 295 -3.15 2.09 14.77
CA PHE A 295 -2.51 1.50 13.60
C PHE A 295 -3.39 0.40 12.98
N THR A 296 -3.29 0.22 11.67
CA THR A 296 -3.90 -0.90 10.95
C THR A 296 -3.03 -2.16 11.05
N ASP A 297 -3.61 -3.31 10.74
CA ASP A 297 -2.98 -4.63 10.86
C ASP A 297 -1.74 -4.80 9.99
N GLY A 298 -1.60 -4.06 8.89
CA GLY A 298 -0.37 -4.03 8.09
C GLY A 298 0.90 -3.75 8.92
N LEU A 299 0.82 -3.00 10.03
CA LEU A 299 1.95 -2.85 10.96
C LEU A 299 2.27 -4.15 11.72
N GLY A 300 1.24 -4.90 12.12
CA GLY A 300 1.38 -6.19 12.79
C GLY A 300 1.79 -7.33 11.85
N GLU A 301 1.44 -7.22 10.57
CA GLU A 301 1.81 -8.20 9.55
C GLU A 301 3.19 -7.96 8.93
N ALA A 302 3.72 -6.73 9.05
CA ALA A 302 5.03 -6.37 8.54
C ALA A 302 6.13 -7.30 9.09
N ARG A 303 6.83 -7.99 8.20
CA ARG A 303 7.79 -9.03 8.56
C ARG A 303 8.98 -9.11 7.61
N ARG A 304 10.09 -9.64 8.13
CA ARG A 304 11.30 -9.96 7.37
C ARG A 304 11.63 -11.42 7.60
N ASP A 305 11.73 -12.20 6.53
CA ASP A 305 12.06 -13.63 6.59
C ASP A 305 11.16 -14.43 7.56
N GLY A 306 9.88 -14.02 7.66
CA GLY A 306 8.88 -14.61 8.57
C GLY A 306 8.86 -14.03 9.99
N GLU A 307 9.80 -13.15 10.34
CA GLU A 307 9.86 -12.48 11.65
C GLU A 307 9.09 -11.16 11.64
N PHE A 308 8.05 -11.05 12.48
CA PHE A 308 7.23 -9.84 12.60
C PHE A 308 8.01 -8.66 13.19
N PHE A 309 7.65 -7.45 12.78
CA PHE A 309 8.19 -6.23 13.36
C PHE A 309 7.80 -6.15 14.84
N PRO A 310 8.76 -6.05 15.78
CA PRO A 310 8.48 -6.09 17.21
C PRO A 310 7.98 -4.72 17.70
N THR A 311 6.77 -4.35 17.31
CA THR A 311 6.16 -3.03 17.58
C THR A 311 6.15 -2.72 19.07
N ALA A 312 5.67 -3.64 19.91
CA ALA A 312 5.57 -3.42 21.36
C ALA A 312 6.93 -3.10 22.01
N ASP A 313 8.00 -3.79 21.61
CA ASP A 313 9.35 -3.64 22.17
C ASP A 313 10.09 -2.39 21.67
N ARG A 314 9.63 -1.81 20.56
CA ARG A 314 10.24 -0.65 19.92
C ARG A 314 9.42 0.62 20.05
N ALA A 315 8.10 0.52 20.27
CA ALA A 315 7.18 1.63 20.27
C ALA A 315 7.62 2.76 21.20
N TRP A 316 7.99 2.48 22.46
CA TRP A 316 8.46 3.53 23.36
C TRP A 316 9.68 4.29 22.82
N ARG A 317 10.68 3.56 22.32
CA ARG A 317 11.93 4.18 21.80
C ARG A 317 11.68 4.99 20.54
N LEU A 318 10.78 4.53 19.66
CA LEU A 318 10.50 5.17 18.38
C LEU A 318 9.51 6.33 18.51
N LEU A 319 8.51 6.19 19.37
CA LEU A 319 7.36 7.09 19.45
C LEU A 319 7.34 7.93 20.73
N GLY A 320 8.22 7.70 21.70
CA GLY A 320 8.25 8.41 22.99
C GLY A 320 9.08 9.70 23.01
N HIS A 321 9.64 10.12 21.87
CA HIS A 321 10.52 11.29 21.76
C HIS A 321 9.96 12.37 20.82
N GLY A 322 10.54 13.57 20.87
CA GLY A 322 10.27 14.64 19.90
C GLY A 322 8.80 15.04 19.83
N THR A 323 8.35 15.47 18.67
CA THR A 323 6.92 15.67 18.37
C THR A 323 6.25 14.36 17.96
N VAL A 324 4.92 14.34 17.90
CA VAL A 324 4.17 13.19 17.34
C VAL A 324 4.56 12.90 15.89
N GLY A 325 4.94 13.92 15.11
CA GLY A 325 5.43 13.76 13.74
C GLY A 325 6.81 13.08 13.69
N ASP A 326 7.73 13.46 14.57
CA ASP A 326 9.07 12.86 14.66
C ASP A 326 9.01 11.39 15.08
N GLY A 327 8.10 11.08 16.01
CA GLY A 327 7.84 9.71 16.43
C GLY A 327 7.38 8.84 15.27
N LEU A 328 6.35 9.28 14.52
CA LEU A 328 5.86 8.52 13.36
C LEU A 328 6.92 8.39 12.25
N ALA A 329 7.71 9.43 11.99
CA ALA A 329 8.80 9.35 11.01
C ALA A 329 9.88 8.34 11.43
N SER A 330 10.17 8.25 12.73
CA SER A 330 11.12 7.27 13.28
C SER A 330 10.58 5.84 13.14
N LEU A 331 9.28 5.64 13.40
CA LEU A 331 8.62 4.35 13.23
C LEU A 331 8.60 3.92 11.76
N GLU A 332 8.20 4.81 10.86
CA GLU A 332 8.21 4.59 9.41
C GLU A 332 9.60 4.19 8.91
N THR A 333 10.64 4.93 9.30
CA THR A 333 12.03 4.63 8.90
C THR A 333 12.45 3.23 9.39
N ALA A 334 12.24 2.94 10.68
CA ALA A 334 12.60 1.65 11.27
C ALA A 334 11.84 0.48 10.63
N LEU A 335 10.59 0.70 10.23
CA LEU A 335 9.74 -0.29 9.57
C LEU A 335 10.21 -0.57 8.14
N VAL A 336 10.42 0.47 7.33
CA VAL A 336 10.90 0.34 5.95
C VAL A 336 12.27 -0.34 5.89
N GLU A 337 13.15 -0.01 6.83
CA GLU A 337 14.45 -0.69 6.99
C GLU A 337 14.29 -2.17 7.35
N TRP A 338 13.37 -2.50 8.28
CA TRP A 338 13.11 -3.88 8.70
C TRP A 338 12.64 -4.75 7.54
N VAL A 339 11.68 -4.26 6.74
CA VAL A 339 11.08 -5.02 5.64
C VAL A 339 11.86 -4.91 4.32
N HIS A 340 13.05 -4.30 4.33
CA HIS A 340 13.86 -4.05 3.13
C HIS A 340 13.09 -3.37 1.99
N GLY A 341 12.18 -2.45 2.36
CA GLY A 341 11.33 -1.71 1.43
C GLY A 341 10.19 -2.52 0.78
N ARG A 342 9.90 -3.74 1.24
CA ARG A 342 8.81 -4.58 0.71
C ARG A 342 7.73 -4.78 1.76
N LEU A 343 6.62 -4.05 1.60
CA LEU A 343 5.41 -4.23 2.40
C LEU A 343 4.43 -5.15 1.66
N ASP A 344 3.84 -6.07 2.40
CA ASP A 344 2.78 -6.97 1.91
C ASP A 344 1.39 -6.31 1.97
N ASP A 345 1.23 -5.33 2.85
CA ASP A 345 -0.02 -4.56 2.97
C ASP A 345 0.22 -3.08 3.27
N ASP A 346 -0.84 -2.29 3.09
CA ASP A 346 -0.84 -0.87 3.42
C ASP A 346 -0.88 -0.65 4.93
N ILE A 347 -0.35 0.48 5.38
CA ILE A 347 -0.24 0.80 6.80
C ILE A 347 -0.67 2.24 7.06
N ALA A 348 -1.77 2.41 7.77
CA ALA A 348 -2.19 3.65 8.38
C ALA A 348 -1.73 3.71 9.84
N LEU A 349 -1.14 4.85 10.20
CA LEU A 349 -0.67 5.16 11.54
C LEU A 349 -1.25 6.50 11.98
N VAL A 350 -1.81 6.56 13.18
CA VAL A 350 -2.19 7.82 13.83
C VAL A 350 -1.58 7.84 15.22
N LEU A 351 -0.80 8.89 15.51
CA LEU A 351 -0.24 9.13 16.83
C LEU A 351 -0.84 10.41 17.40
N MET A 352 -1.46 10.30 18.57
CA MET A 352 -1.88 11.44 19.36
C MET A 352 -1.02 11.58 20.62
N GLU A 353 -0.86 12.81 21.10
CA GLU A 353 -0.32 13.14 22.42
C GLU A 353 -1.32 14.02 23.16
N TYR A 354 -1.66 13.64 24.39
CA TYR A 354 -2.51 14.45 25.24
C TYR A 354 -1.70 15.61 25.84
N THR A 355 -2.03 16.84 25.46
CA THR A 355 -1.28 18.02 25.92
C THR A 355 -1.77 18.58 27.25
N GLY A 356 -2.81 17.99 27.84
CA GLY A 356 -3.55 18.55 28.97
C GLY A 356 -4.62 19.55 28.52
N SER A 357 -5.61 19.83 29.37
CA SER A 357 -6.68 20.76 29.01
C SER A 357 -6.17 22.20 28.84
N PRO A 358 -6.45 22.87 27.69
CA PRO A 358 -6.68 24.30 27.72
C PRO A 358 -7.97 24.53 28.53
N GLY A 359 -7.91 25.36 29.57
CA GLY A 359 -8.98 25.48 30.55
C GLY A 359 -10.36 25.85 29.97
N LYS A 360 -11.40 25.33 30.65
CA LYS A 360 -12.86 25.55 30.57
C LYS A 360 -13.66 24.86 29.46
N ALA A 361 -14.38 23.80 29.86
CA ALA A 361 -15.83 23.70 29.64
C ALA A 361 -16.48 22.82 30.73
N THR A 362 -17.14 23.47 31.68
CA THR A 362 -18.18 22.88 32.52
C THR A 362 -19.35 22.47 31.62
N ALA A 363 -19.38 21.21 31.19
CA ALA A 363 -20.59 20.59 30.68
C ALA A 363 -21.02 19.54 31.69
N ALA A 364 -22.15 19.81 32.37
CA ALA A 364 -22.76 18.89 33.31
C ALA A 364 -23.00 17.53 32.64
N VAL A 365 -22.62 16.46 33.34
CA VAL A 365 -22.88 15.08 32.93
C VAL A 365 -24.40 14.86 32.88
N PRO A 366 -24.97 14.31 31.80
CA PRO A 366 -26.38 13.92 31.78
C PRO A 366 -26.62 12.82 32.82
N SER A 367 -27.55 13.09 33.74
CA SER A 367 -28.00 12.16 34.77
C SER A 367 -28.72 10.96 34.14
N TRP A 368 -28.02 9.84 33.95
CA TRP A 368 -28.67 8.53 33.80
C TRP A 368 -28.14 7.46 34.77
N GLU A 369 -27.31 7.84 35.74
CA GLU A 369 -27.09 7.06 36.96
C GLU A 369 -27.90 7.66 38.13
N VAL A 370 -29.22 7.47 38.13
CA VAL A 370 -29.98 7.08 39.33
C VAL A 370 -31.24 6.35 38.85
N GLY A 371 -31.12 5.04 38.67
CA GLY A 371 -32.27 4.15 38.57
C GLY A 371 -32.56 3.55 39.94
N ALA A 372 -33.78 3.79 40.43
CA ALA A 372 -34.50 3.08 41.50
C ALA A 372 -33.91 3.11 42.92
N ALA A 373 -34.66 3.69 43.86
CA ALA A 373 -35.55 2.93 44.76
C ALA A 373 -36.05 3.80 45.95
N GLU A 374 -37.28 3.51 46.36
CA GLU A 374 -37.90 3.79 47.68
C GLU A 374 -38.50 5.18 47.97
N GLY A 375 -39.83 5.16 48.22
CA GLY A 375 -40.55 6.19 48.98
C GLY A 375 -41.77 6.77 48.30
#